data_AF-A0A9P0M1B9-F1
#
_entry.id   AF-A0A9P0M1B9-F1
#
_cell.length_a   1.000
_cell.length_b   1.000
_cell.length_c   1.000
_cell.angle_alpha   90.00
_cell.angle_beta   90.00
_cell.angle_gamma   90.00
#
_symmetry.space_group_name_H-M   'P 1'
#
loop_
_entity.id
_entity.type
_entity.pdbx_description
1 polymer ?
#
loop_
_entity_poly.entity_id
_entity_poly.type
_entity_poly.pdbx_seq_one_letter_code
_entity_poly.pdbx_strand_id
1 'polypeptide(L)'
;MTLMRKLRTSATNDLNNYLRMDDMCFNELLSMVKPFISKKNTKMRKSITAEERLIVTLRYLATGRSLEGLKFSAVISPQALGRIIPDTCQCIYKALKKKYLKFEMRTQLMV
;
A
#
# COMPACT_ATOMS: atom_id res chain seq x y z
N MET A 1 4.30 -15.39 -10.06
CA MET A 1 5.53 -14.57 -10.07
C MET A 1 5.18 -13.20 -9.53
N THR A 2 5.41 -12.96 -8.24
CA THR A 2 5.02 -11.72 -7.55
C THR A 2 5.81 -10.54 -8.12
N LEU A 3 5.14 -9.45 -8.50
CA LEU A 3 5.74 -8.24 -9.06
C LEU A 3 6.93 -7.71 -8.23
N MET A 4 6.83 -7.84 -6.91
CA MET A 4 7.90 -7.55 -5.94
C MET A 4 9.20 -8.28 -6.21
N ARG A 5 9.12 -9.57 -6.53
CA ARG A 5 10.32 -10.35 -6.78
C ARG A 5 11.03 -9.81 -8.00
N LYS A 6 10.30 -9.45 -9.06
CA LYS A 6 10.91 -8.83 -10.24
C LYS A 6 11.55 -7.47 -9.94
N LEU A 7 10.88 -6.63 -9.14
CA LEU A 7 11.38 -5.30 -8.78
C LEU A 7 12.55 -5.31 -7.80
N ARG A 8 12.62 -6.31 -6.90
CA ARG A 8 13.76 -6.51 -5.97
C ARG A 8 14.93 -7.26 -6.62
N THR A 9 14.66 -8.06 -7.65
CA THR A 9 15.71 -8.76 -8.43
C THR A 9 16.31 -7.87 -9.52
N SER A 10 15.53 -6.89 -10.03
CA SER A 10 16.06 -5.75 -10.77
C SER A 10 16.70 -4.78 -9.75
N ALA A 11 17.67 -3.97 -10.13
CA ALA A 11 18.53 -3.22 -9.21
C ALA A 11 17.75 -2.45 -8.13
N THR A 12 18.35 -2.24 -6.95
CA THR A 12 17.75 -1.60 -5.77
C THR A 12 17.11 -0.24 -6.05
N ASN A 13 17.60 0.48 -7.07
CA ASN A 13 17.05 1.76 -7.52
C ASN A 13 15.73 1.65 -8.27
N ASP A 14 15.41 0.52 -8.91
CA ASP A 14 14.17 0.36 -9.65
C ASP A 14 12.98 0.44 -8.71
N LEU A 15 13.03 -0.22 -7.55
CA LEU A 15 11.95 -0.18 -6.56
C LEU A 15 11.75 1.24 -5.99
N ASN A 16 12.85 1.93 -5.70
CA ASN A 16 12.83 3.31 -5.22
C ASN A 16 12.24 4.27 -6.25
N ASN A 17 12.62 4.14 -7.52
CA ASN A 17 12.07 4.96 -8.59
C ASN A 17 10.60 4.61 -8.86
N TYR A 18 10.26 3.33 -8.71
CA TYR A 18 8.94 2.79 -8.92
C TYR A 18 7.94 3.29 -7.86
N LEU A 19 8.32 3.25 -6.58
CA LEU A 19 7.45 3.64 -5.45
C LEU A 19 7.69 5.07 -4.95
N ARG A 20 8.74 5.75 -5.44
CA ARG A 20 9.28 7.00 -4.89
C ARG A 20 9.53 6.92 -3.37
N MET A 21 9.93 5.74 -2.90
CA MET A 21 10.13 5.42 -1.48
C MET A 21 11.23 4.38 -1.33
N ASP A 22 12.05 4.51 -0.28
CA ASP A 22 13.12 3.58 0.02
C ASP A 22 12.61 2.20 0.49
N ASP A 23 13.37 1.13 0.24
CA ASP A 23 13.02 -0.24 0.65
C ASP A 23 12.87 -0.35 2.18
N MET A 24 13.70 0.35 2.97
CA MET A 24 13.59 0.35 4.42
C MET A 24 12.26 0.97 4.88
N CYS A 25 11.92 2.14 4.34
CA CYS A 25 10.63 2.80 4.60
C CYS A 25 9.45 1.91 4.17
N PHE A 26 9.57 1.22 3.04
CA PHE A 26 8.55 0.28 2.58
C PHE A 26 8.35 -0.87 3.58
N ASN A 27 9.44 -1.48 4.06
CA ASN A 27 9.38 -2.60 5.00
C ASN A 27 8.81 -2.16 6.36
N GLU A 28 9.17 -0.97 6.86
CA GLU A 28 8.59 -0.39 8.07
C GLU A 28 7.09 -0.15 7.91
N LEU A 29 6.67 0.50 6.81
CA LEU A 29 5.26 0.74 6.51
C LEU A 29 4.50 -0.58 6.42
N LEU A 30 5.06 -1.57 5.73
CA LEU A 30 4.48 -2.89 5.61
C LEU A 30 4.31 -3.53 6.98
N SER A 31 5.32 -3.50 7.86
CA SER A 31 5.23 -4.04 9.22
C SER A 31 4.07 -3.42 10.01
N MET A 32 3.90 -2.10 9.92
CA MET A 32 2.80 -1.38 10.60
C MET A 32 1.42 -1.69 10.01
N VAL A 33 1.32 -1.86 8.69
CA VAL A 33 0.04 -2.00 7.98
C VAL A 33 -0.40 -3.48 7.85
N LYS A 34 0.55 -4.42 7.81
CA LYS A 34 0.34 -5.87 7.72
C LYS A 34 -0.74 -6.42 8.68
N PRO A 35 -0.82 -6.04 9.97
CA PRO A 35 -1.91 -6.50 10.85
C PRO A 35 -3.30 -6.04 10.40
N PHE A 36 -3.41 -4.94 9.65
CA PHE A 36 -4.68 -4.38 9.19
C PHE A 36 -5.08 -4.85 7.78
N ILE A 37 -4.10 -5.13 6.89
CA ILE A 37 -4.37 -5.47 5.48
C ILE A 37 -4.25 -6.98 5.18
N SER A 38 -3.71 -7.77 6.11
CA SER A 38 -3.69 -9.23 5.99
C SER A 38 -5.12 -9.77 5.95
N LYS A 39 -5.63 -10.08 4.76
CA LYS A 39 -6.83 -10.90 4.61
C LYS A 39 -6.43 -12.37 4.60
N LYS A 40 -7.13 -13.18 5.41
CA LYS A 40 -6.97 -14.64 5.44
C LYS A 40 -7.08 -15.22 4.03
N ASN A 41 -6.18 -16.13 3.69
CA ASN A 41 -6.31 -16.95 2.49
C ASN A 41 -7.61 -17.76 2.57
N THR A 42 -8.49 -17.62 1.59
CA THR A 42 -9.66 -18.48 1.44
C THR A 42 -9.29 -19.66 0.54
N LYS A 43 -9.83 -20.86 0.83
CA LYS A 43 -9.51 -22.13 0.13
C LYS A 43 -9.67 -22.07 -1.40
N MET A 44 -10.42 -21.11 -1.94
CA MET A 44 -10.76 -21.01 -3.36
C MET A 44 -9.83 -20.10 -4.19
N ARG A 45 -9.01 -19.22 -3.59
CA ARG A 45 -8.12 -18.31 -4.33
C ARG A 45 -6.92 -17.91 -3.48
N LYS A 46 -5.71 -17.93 -4.04
CA LYS A 46 -4.54 -17.28 -3.40
C LYS A 46 -4.90 -15.81 -3.17
N SER A 47 -4.99 -15.41 -1.90
CA SER A 47 -5.29 -14.02 -1.56
C SER A 47 -4.11 -13.16 -2.01
N ILE A 48 -4.41 -12.01 -2.60
CA ILE A 48 -3.39 -10.98 -2.89
C ILE A 48 -2.72 -10.65 -1.55
N THR A 49 -1.39 -10.81 -1.49
CA THR A 49 -0.66 -10.67 -0.23
C THR A 49 -0.76 -9.24 0.29
N ALA A 50 -0.54 -9.07 1.60
CA ALA A 50 -0.45 -7.75 2.22
C ALA A 50 0.54 -6.85 1.47
N GLU A 51 1.68 -7.41 1.07
CA GLU A 51 2.71 -6.74 0.28
C GLU A 51 2.17 -6.25 -1.06
N GLU A 52 1.54 -7.13 -1.86
CA GLU A 52 0.99 -6.77 -3.17
C GLU A 52 -0.05 -5.65 -3.09
N ARG A 53 -0.93 -5.70 -2.09
CA ARG A 53 -1.93 -4.64 -1.88
C ARG A 53 -1.29 -3.30 -1.56
N LEU A 54 -0.27 -3.32 -0.71
CA LEU A 54 0.42 -2.10 -0.30
C LEU A 54 1.12 -1.45 -1.50
N ILE A 55 1.83 -2.23 -2.31
CA ILE A 55 2.58 -1.73 -3.49
C ILE A 55 1.67 -1.12 -4.50
N VAL A 56 0.56 -1.80 -4.80
CA VAL A 56 -0.41 -1.35 -5.79
C VAL A 56 -1.03 -0.03 -5.36
N THR A 57 -1.35 0.08 -4.07
CA THR A 57 -1.87 1.32 -3.48
C THR A 57 -0.81 2.43 -3.53
N LEU A 58 0.43 2.15 -3.14
CA LEU A 58 1.52 3.13 -3.20
C LEU A 58 1.86 3.56 -4.63
N ARG A 59 1.89 2.63 -5.58
CA ARG A 59 2.05 2.90 -7.02
C ARG A 59 0.94 3.81 -7.54
N TYR A 60 -0.30 3.55 -7.13
CA TYR A 60 -1.44 4.41 -7.44
C TYR A 60 -1.26 5.81 -6.86
N LEU A 61 -0.88 5.93 -5.58
CA LEU A 61 -0.65 7.22 -4.92
C LEU A 61 0.54 7.99 -5.50
N ALA A 62 1.64 7.31 -5.84
CA ALA A 62 2.85 7.93 -6.37
C ALA A 62 2.69 8.41 -7.82
N THR A 63 1.88 7.71 -8.62
CA THR A 63 1.76 8.01 -10.06
C THR A 63 0.46 8.72 -10.43
N GLY A 64 -0.58 8.66 -9.59
CA GLY A 64 -1.89 9.27 -9.85
C GLY A 64 -2.62 8.73 -11.09
N ARG A 65 -2.20 7.58 -11.65
CA ARG A 65 -2.75 7.05 -12.92
C ARG A 65 -4.07 6.31 -12.72
N SER A 66 -4.87 6.28 -13.78
CA SER A 66 -6.09 5.48 -13.89
C SER A 66 -5.84 3.99 -13.61
N LEU A 67 -6.81 3.32 -12.99
CA LEU A 67 -6.76 1.90 -12.59
C LEU A 67 -6.43 0.95 -13.75
N GLU A 68 -6.76 1.33 -14.98
CA GLU A 68 -6.48 0.57 -16.20
C GLU A 68 -4.98 0.46 -16.50
N GLY A 69 -4.20 1.52 -16.29
CA GLY A 69 -2.74 1.49 -16.42
C GLY A 69 -2.08 0.64 -15.32
N LEU A 70 -2.73 0.57 -14.15
CA LEU A 70 -2.28 -0.21 -13.02
C LEU A 70 -2.51 -1.72 -13.22
N LYS A 71 -3.54 -2.11 -13.99
CA LYS A 71 -3.88 -3.52 -14.30
C LYS A 71 -2.70 -4.28 -14.90
N PHE A 72 -2.05 -3.71 -15.92
CA PHE A 72 -0.91 -4.33 -16.61
C PHE A 72 0.31 -4.47 -15.70
N SER A 73 0.49 -3.48 -14.83
CA SER A 73 1.55 -3.45 -13.83
C SER A 73 1.35 -4.47 -12.72
N ALA A 74 0.12 -4.60 -12.20
CA ALA A 74 -0.16 -5.37 -11.00
C ALA A 74 -0.70 -6.79 -11.26
N VAL A 75 -1.10 -7.10 -12.50
CA VAL A 75 -1.81 -8.34 -12.86
C VAL A 75 -3.07 -8.54 -12.00
N ILE A 76 -3.73 -7.43 -11.63
CA ILE A 76 -4.95 -7.41 -10.82
C ILE A 76 -6.04 -6.69 -11.62
N SER A 77 -7.28 -7.20 -11.57
CA SER A 77 -8.40 -6.59 -12.28
C SER A 77 -8.73 -5.19 -11.72
N PRO A 78 -9.13 -4.22 -12.56
CA PRO A 78 -9.46 -2.86 -12.12
C PRO A 78 -10.59 -2.82 -11.09
N GLN A 79 -11.55 -3.74 -11.17
CA GLN A 79 -12.60 -3.89 -10.15
C GLN A 79 -12.05 -4.28 -8.78
N ALA A 80 -11.07 -5.20 -8.73
CA ALA A 80 -10.41 -5.56 -7.48
C ALA A 80 -9.54 -4.41 -6.96
N LEU A 81 -8.84 -3.70 -7.85
CA LEU A 81 -8.08 -2.50 -7.51
C LEU A 81 -8.95 -1.41 -6.86
N GLY A 82 -10.11 -1.13 -7.44
CA GLY A 82 -11.06 -0.15 -6.91
C GLY A 82 -11.56 -0.47 -5.50
N ARG A 83 -11.51 -1.74 -5.08
CA ARG A 83 -11.82 -2.15 -3.69
C ARG A 83 -10.58 -2.16 -2.80
N ILE A 84 -9.45 -2.62 -3.32
CA ILE A 84 -8.21 -2.80 -2.55
C ILE A 84 -7.59 -1.45 -2.19
N ILE A 85 -7.54 -0.50 -3.13
CA ILE A 85 -6.89 0.80 -2.92
C ILE A 85 -7.53 1.58 -1.75
N PRO A 86 -8.84 1.85 -1.72
CA PRO A 86 -9.44 2.59 -0.60
C PRO A 86 -9.34 1.83 0.73
N ASP A 87 -9.53 0.50 0.71
CA ASP A 87 -9.38 -0.37 1.90
C ASP A 87 -7.96 -0.26 2.49
N THR A 88 -6.95 -0.33 1.61
CA THR A 88 -5.54 -0.22 2.00
C THR A 88 -5.20 1.18 2.46
N CYS A 89 -5.69 2.24 1.80
CA CYS A 89 -5.53 3.63 2.25
C CYS A 89 -6.08 3.84 3.66
N GLN A 90 -7.26 3.29 3.95
CA GLN A 90 -7.85 3.39 5.30
C GLN A 90 -7.00 2.66 6.34
N CYS A 91 -6.45 1.50 6.01
CA CYS A 91 -5.52 0.78 6.88
C CYS A 91 -4.22 1.54 7.10
N ILE A 92 -3.64 2.14 6.06
CA ILE A 92 -2.45 3.01 6.16
C ILE A 92 -2.73 4.18 7.09
N TYR A 93 -3.86 4.87 6.91
CA TYR A 93 -4.26 5.98 7.77
C TYR A 93 -4.39 5.53 9.23
N LYS A 94 -5.05 4.40 9.52
CA LYS A 94 -5.16 3.87 10.89
C LYS A 94 -3.80 3.55 11.51
N ALA A 95 -2.90 2.92 10.75
CA ALA A 95 -1.57 2.57 11.21
C ALA A 95 -0.71 3.81 11.51
N LEU A 96 -0.71 4.79 10.60
CA LEU A 96 0.07 6.02 10.74
C LEU A 96 -0.54 7.00 11.74
N LYS A 97 -1.87 7.01 11.90
CA LYS A 97 -2.55 7.93 12.84
C LYS A 97 -2.05 7.77 14.26
N LYS A 98 -1.85 6.53 14.70
CA LYS A 98 -1.40 6.23 16.06
C LYS A 98 0.03 6.71 16.33
N LYS A 99 0.91 6.67 15.33
CA LYS A 99 2.35 6.92 15.49
C LYS A 99 2.80 8.33 15.07
N TYR A 100 2.20 8.89 14.01
CA TYR A 100 2.70 10.10 13.35
C TYR A 100 1.68 11.24 13.25
N LEU A 101 0.37 10.95 13.16
CA LEU A 101 -0.66 11.99 13.15
C LEU A 101 -1.14 12.30 14.58
N LYS A 102 -0.23 12.76 15.44
CA LYS A 102 -0.62 13.45 16.69
C LYS A 102 -1.33 14.74 16.29
N PHE A 103 -2.65 14.65 16.17
CA PHE A 103 -3.48 15.83 15.99
C PHE A 103 -3.50 16.56 17.34
N GLU A 104 -2.76 17.66 17.45
CA GLU A 104 -2.98 18.64 18.51
C GLU A 104 -4.35 19.27 18.25
N MET A 105 -5.37 18.70 18.88
CA MET A 105 -6.66 19.34 18.98
C MET A 105 -6.42 20.59 19.82
N ARG A 106 -6.25 21.75 19.18
CA ARG A 106 -6.32 23.03 19.88
C ARG A 106 -7.74 23.14 20.42
N THR A 107 -7.91 22.71 21.67
CA THR A 107 -9.06 23.10 22.47
C THR A 107 -9.00 24.61 22.54
N GLN A 108 -9.79 25.31 21.73
CA GLN A 108 -10.11 26.70 22.02
C GLN A 108 -10.86 26.67 23.34
N LEU A 109 -10.13 26.91 24.42
CA LEU A 109 -10.66 27.33 25.69
C LEU A 109 -11.56 28.55 25.44
N MET A 110 -12.77 28.49 25.99
CA MET A 110 -13.64 29.62 26.23
C MET A 110 -12.84 30.81 26.77
N VAL A 111 -12.90 31.97 26.10
CA VAL A 111 -13.13 33.29 26.70
C VAL A 111 -13.88 34.14 25.67
#